data_AF-A0A932WW01-F1
#
_entry.id   AF-A0A932WW01-F1
#
_cell.length_a   1.000
_cell.length_b   1.000
_cell.length_c   1.000
_cell.angle_alpha   90.00
_cell.angle_beta   90.00
_cell.angle_gamma   90.00
#
_symmetry.space_group_name_H-M   'P 1'
#
loop_
_entity.id
_entity.type
_entity.pdbx_description
1 polymer ?
#
loop_
_entity_poly.entity_id
_entity_poly.type
_entity_poly.pdbx_seq_one_letter_code
_entity_poly.pdbx_strand_id
1 'polypeptide(L)' 'MTDSLVIPEEKRFPGLTVLGIAPLLAEAIRTVQAGGSVRAMQESLAARE' A
#
# COMPACT_ATOMS: atom_id res chain seq x y z
N MET A 1 -0.80 9.07 4.63
CA MET A 1 -2.11 8.42 4.31
C MET A 1 -1.92 7.60 3.05
N THR A 2 -2.59 6.46 2.87
CA THR A 2 -2.55 5.72 1.59
C THR A 2 -3.79 6.02 0.75
N ASP A 3 -3.73 5.73 -0.54
CA ASP A 3 -4.83 5.90 -1.50
C ASP A 3 -5.87 4.75 -1.45
N SER A 4 -6.00 4.06 -0.31
CA SER A 4 -6.94 2.94 -0.14
C SER A 4 -8.40 3.38 -0.02
N LEU A 5 -8.64 4.64 0.33
CA LEU A 5 -9.96 5.24 0.46
C LEU A 5 -9.97 6.59 -0.26
N VAL A 6 -11.13 6.93 -0.81
CA VAL A 6 -11.35 8.25 -1.39
C VAL A 6 -11.33 9.28 -0.26
N ILE A 7 -10.49 10.31 -0.41
CA ILE A 7 -10.40 11.42 0.54
C ILE A 7 -11.42 12.48 0.11
N PRO A 8 -12.44 12.80 0.94
CA PRO A 8 -13.39 13.88 0.67
C PRO A 8 -12.68 15.23 0.52
N GLU A 9 -13.21 16.12 -0.32
CA GLU A 9 -12.61 17.43 -0.65
C GLU A 9 -12.34 18.26 0.61
N GLU A 10 -13.30 18.29 1.53
CA GLU A 10 -13.26 19.05 2.78
C GLU A 10 -12.20 18.55 3.77
N LYS A 11 -11.66 17.35 3.54
CA LYS A 11 -10.58 16.76 4.33
C LYS A 11 -9.21 16.88 3.67
N ARG A 12 -9.10 17.52 2.50
CA ARG A 12 -7.83 17.79 1.82
C ARG A 12 -7.23 19.09 2.34
N PHE A 13 -5.95 19.04 2.69
CA PHE A 13 -5.21 20.20 3.20
C PHE A 13 -3.75 20.16 2.72
N PRO A 14 -3.04 21.30 2.65
CA PRO A 14 -1.71 21.39 2.02
C PRO A 14 -0.62 20.47 2.58
N GLY A 15 -0.73 20.03 3.84
CA GLY A 15 0.23 19.12 4.48
C GLY A 15 -0.08 17.63 4.31
N LEU A 16 -1.18 17.26 3.65
CA LEU A 16 -1.60 15.87 3.52
C LEU A 16 -0.78 15.16 2.43
N THR A 17 0.04 14.19 2.85
CA THR A 17 0.75 13.30 1.91
C THR A 17 -0.04 12.01 1.70
N VAL A 18 -0.33 11.72 0.43
CA VAL A 18 -0.99 10.49 -0.02
C VAL A 18 0.05 9.59 -0.70
N LEU A 19 0.16 8.36 -0.22
CA LEU A 19 1.07 7.35 -0.73
C LEU A 19 0.28 6.34 -1.55
N GLY A 20 0.69 6.14 -2.81
CA GLY A 20 0.10 5.12 -3.67
C GLY A 20 0.54 3.71 -3.28
N ILE A 21 -0.41 2.80 -3.07
CA ILE A 21 -0.10 1.41 -2.69
C ILE A 21 -0.62 0.35 -3.68
N ALA A 22 -1.27 0.77 -4.79
CA ALA A 22 -1.83 -0.16 -5.76
C ALA A 22 -0.86 -1.24 -6.29
N PRO A 23 0.42 -0.94 -6.63
CA PRO A 23 1.37 -1.96 -7.08
C PRO A 23 1.67 -3.01 -6.02
N LEU A 24 1.78 -2.60 -4.75
CA LEU A 24 2.04 -3.49 -3.62
C LEU A 24 0.88 -4.47 -3.41
N LEU A 25 -0.36 -3.96 -3.49
CA LEU A 25 -1.56 -4.79 -3.42
C LEU A 25 -1.64 -5.75 -4.62
N ALA A 26 -1.34 -5.28 -5.83
CA ALA A 26 -1.34 -6.11 -7.02
C ALA A 26 -0.35 -7.27 -6.91
N GLU A 27 0.85 -7.03 -6.36
CA GLU A 27 1.83 -8.08 -6.12
C GLU A 27 1.39 -9.05 -5.03
N ALA A 28 0.84 -8.56 -3.91
CA ALA A 28 0.32 -9.42 -2.85
C ALA A 28 -0.79 -10.36 -3.36
N ILE A 29 -1.70 -9.84 -4.18
CA ILE A 29 -2.77 -10.63 -4.82
C ILE A 29 -2.17 -11.73 -5.70
N ARG A 30 -1.21 -11.41 -6.58
CA ARG A 30 -0.54 -12.40 -7.43
C ARG A 30 0.14 -13.48 -6.60
N THR A 31 0.84 -13.09 -5.53
CA THR A 31 1.57 -14.00 -4.64
C THR A 31 0.63 -15.00 -3.97
N VAL A 32 -0.48 -14.52 -3.38
CA VAL A 32 -1.46 -15.41 -2.70
C VAL A 32 -2.17 -16.32 -3.71
N GLN A 33 -2.53 -15.80 -4.88
CA GLN A 33 -3.15 -16.62 -5.94
C GLN A 33 -2.21 -17.72 -6.46
N ALA A 34 -0.90 -17.48 -6.46
CA ALA A 34 0.11 -18.49 -6.80
C ALA A 34 0.45 -19.45 -5.63
N GLY A 35 -0.26 -19.37 -4.50
CA GLY A 35 0.01 -20.18 -3.30
C GLY A 35 1.25 -19.74 -2.51
N GLY A 36 1.82 -18.57 -2.82
CA GLY A 36 2.95 -17.99 -2.12
C GLY A 36 2.57 -17.23 -0.84
N SER A 37 3.58 -16.95 -0.01
CA SER A 37 3.44 -16.15 1.21
C SER A 37 3.91 -14.71 1.01
N VAL A 38 3.18 -13.75 1.57
CA VAL A 38 3.51 -12.31 1.51
C VAL A 38 4.56 -11.87 2.54
N ARG A 39 5.08 -12.80 3.36
CA ARG A 39 6.00 -12.49 4.47
C ARG A 39 7.24 -11.70 4.03
N ALA A 40 7.90 -12.14 2.95
CA ALA A 40 9.11 -11.49 2.44
C ALA A 40 8.84 -10.06 1.93
N MET A 41 7.66 -9.81 1.35
CA MET A 41 7.25 -8.46 0.94
C MET A 41 7.12 -7.54 2.16
N GLN A 42 6.49 -8.03 3.24
CA GLN A 42 6.31 -7.27 4.47
C GLN A 42 7.64 -6.96 5.18
N GLU A 43 8.56 -7.93 5.21
CA GLU A 43 9.90 -7.76 5.76
C GLU A 43 10.73 -6.74 4.95
N SER A 44 10.61 -6.75 3.61
CA SER A 44 11.26 -5.74 2.76
C SER A 44 10.72 -4.33 2.98
N LEU A 45 9.45 -4.15 3.34
CA LEU A 45 8.92 -2.83 3.70
C LEU A 45 9.50 -2.36 5.04
N ALA A 46 9.56 -3.24 6.04
CA ALA A 46 10.08 -2.91 7.37
C ALA A 46 11.59 -2.59 7.37
N ALA A 47 12.34 -3.13 6.41
CA ALA A 47 13.78 -2.88 6.27
C ALA A 47 14.12 -1.56 5.54
N ARG A 48 13.12 -0.81 5.07
CA ARG A 48 13.29 0.46 4.33
C ARG A 48 13.08 1.69 5.21
N GLU A 49 12.91 1.49 6.51
CA GLU A 49 12.87 2.52 7.57
C GLU A 49 14.20 2.57 8.32
#